data_AF-A0A833FX12-F1
#
_entry.id   AF-A0A833FX12-F1
#
_cell.length_a   1.000
_cell.length_b   1.000
_cell.length_c   1.000
_cell.angle_alpha   90.00
_cell.angle_beta   90.00
_cell.angle_gamma   90.00
#
_symmetry.space_group_name_H-M   'P 1'
#
loop_
_entity.id
_entity.type
_entity.pdbx_description
1 polymer ?
#
loop_
_entity_poly.entity_id
_entity_poly.type
_entity_poly.pdbx_seq_one_letter_code
_entity_poly.pdbx_strand_id
1 'polypeptide(L)'
;MTANRFFCGAAGLAALIGATTLGAASASAACRPSVQAEASGRLQTLTEIAARAKWRSEVRDDYGASFTRWSRARSKTMRCYKVQPGNRWHCLARARPCNF
;
A
#
# COMPACT_ATOMS: atom_id res chain seq x y z
N MET A 1 5.33 -1.61 -62.25
CA MET A 1 4.26 -0.60 -62.08
C MET A 1 4.23 -0.24 -60.60
N THR A 2 4.50 0.96 -60.10
CA THR A 2 4.84 2.26 -60.66
C THR A 2 5.48 3.03 -59.50
N ALA A 3 6.60 3.70 -59.73
CA ALA A 3 7.18 4.65 -58.78
C ALA A 3 6.36 5.94 -58.79
N ASN A 4 6.32 6.69 -57.67
CA ASN A 4 6.42 8.14 -57.81
C ASN A 4 6.94 8.83 -56.54
N ARG A 5 7.94 9.68 -56.77
CA ARG A 5 8.53 10.65 -55.85
C ARG A 5 7.97 12.02 -56.17
N PHE A 6 7.71 12.87 -55.16
CA PHE A 6 7.73 14.34 -55.25
C PHE A 6 7.98 14.85 -53.81
N PHE A 7 9.20 15.25 -53.44
CA PHE A 7 9.88 16.55 -53.60
C PHE A 7 9.28 17.74 -52.82
N CYS A 8 10.21 18.36 -52.05
CA CYS A 8 10.33 19.77 -51.70
C CYS A 8 9.36 20.43 -50.70
N GLY A 9 9.95 20.82 -49.56
CA GLY A 9 10.09 22.25 -49.26
C GLY A 9 9.16 22.81 -48.17
N ALA A 10 9.72 23.10 -47.00
CA ALA A 10 9.77 24.43 -46.39
C ALA A 10 10.10 24.30 -44.89
N ALA A 11 11.11 25.06 -44.48
CA ALA A 11 11.42 25.31 -43.09
C ALA A 11 10.18 25.85 -42.35
N GLY A 12 9.79 25.20 -41.26
CA GLY A 12 8.73 25.65 -40.36
C GLY A 12 9.21 25.47 -38.94
N LEU A 13 9.25 26.57 -38.19
CA LEU A 13 9.84 26.71 -36.85
C LEU A 13 9.47 25.58 -35.89
N ALA A 14 10.47 25.15 -35.13
CA ALA A 14 10.32 24.40 -33.89
C ALA A 14 9.47 25.20 -32.88
N ALA A 15 8.32 24.65 -32.52
CA ALA A 15 7.63 24.96 -31.27
C ALA A 15 7.30 23.64 -30.58
N LEU A 16 8.32 23.08 -29.90
CA LEU A 16 8.13 22.03 -28.92
C LEU A 16 7.36 22.64 -27.73
N ILE A 17 6.03 22.62 -27.82
CA ILE A 17 5.16 22.88 -26.67
C ILE A 17 5.30 21.65 -25.77
N GLY A 18 6.29 21.70 -24.89
CA GLY A 18 6.48 20.72 -23.83
C GLY A 18 5.27 20.76 -22.92
N ALA A 19 4.34 19.82 -23.12
CA ALA A 19 3.33 19.50 -22.13
C ALA A 19 4.05 18.95 -20.91
N THR A 20 4.43 19.83 -19.97
CA THR A 20 4.85 19.43 -18.64
C THR A 20 3.64 18.80 -17.98
N THR A 21 3.54 17.48 -18.04
CA THR A 21 2.63 16.73 -17.19
C THR A 21 3.05 17.01 -15.76
N LEU A 22 2.30 17.89 -15.08
CA LEU A 22 2.34 18.03 -13.64
C LEU A 22 1.86 16.71 -13.07
N GLY A 23 2.78 15.76 -12.94
CA GLY A 23 2.58 14.57 -12.15
C GLY A 23 2.31 15.05 -10.74
N ALA A 24 1.04 15.03 -10.33
CA ALA A 24 0.67 15.26 -8.95
C ALA A 24 1.46 14.26 -8.11
N ALA A 25 2.54 14.72 -7.48
CA ALA A 25 3.16 14.03 -6.38
C ALA A 25 2.09 14.02 -5.30
N SER A 26 1.22 13.00 -5.36
CA SER A 26 0.29 12.69 -4.29
C SER A 26 1.15 12.67 -3.04
N ALA A 27 0.87 13.59 -2.11
CA ALA A 27 1.57 13.73 -0.84
C ALA A 27 1.77 12.33 -0.29
N SER A 28 2.96 11.78 -0.55
CA SER A 28 3.19 10.36 -0.45
C SER A 28 3.54 10.19 1.00
N ALA A 29 2.50 10.22 1.84
CA ALA A 29 2.42 9.52 3.09
C ALA A 29 3.56 8.51 3.13
N ALA A 30 4.58 8.76 3.96
CA ALA A 30 5.77 7.91 3.96
C ALA A 30 5.33 6.54 4.46
N CYS A 31 4.94 5.67 3.55
CA CYS A 31 4.42 4.36 3.89
C CYS A 31 5.59 3.39 3.90
N ARG A 32 5.75 2.68 5.01
CA ARG A 32 6.83 1.69 5.18
C ARG A 32 6.43 0.35 4.53
N PRO A 33 7.36 -0.62 4.49
CA PRO A 33 7.03 -2.00 4.10
C PRO A 33 5.89 -2.59 4.92
N SER A 34 5.24 -3.62 4.39
CA SER A 34 4.12 -4.29 5.06
C SER A 34 4.60 -5.01 6.31
N VAL A 35 3.90 -4.81 7.42
CA VAL A 35 4.08 -5.58 8.67
C VAL A 35 2.90 -6.52 8.82
N GLN A 36 3.16 -7.69 9.40
CA GLN A 36 2.18 -8.73 9.66
C GLN A 36 2.34 -9.23 11.08
N ALA A 37 1.23 -9.22 11.83
CA ALA A 37 1.16 -9.82 13.15
C ALA A 37 -0.02 -10.79 13.23
N GLU A 38 0.11 -11.78 14.10
CA GLU A 38 -0.89 -12.80 14.33
C GLU A 38 -1.23 -12.98 15.81
N ALA A 39 -2.47 -13.36 16.08
CA ALA A 39 -2.95 -13.72 17.42
C ALA A 39 -3.89 -14.92 17.36
N SER A 40 -4.02 -15.64 18.47
CA SER A 40 -4.94 -16.77 18.61
C SER A 40 -5.72 -16.71 19.92
N GLY A 41 -7.03 -16.95 19.88
CA GLY A 41 -7.92 -16.81 21.03
C GLY A 41 -9.20 -17.64 20.93
N ARG A 42 -10.06 -17.56 21.95
CA ARG A 42 -11.35 -18.27 21.97
C ARG A 42 -12.46 -17.53 21.22
N LEU A 43 -12.38 -16.21 21.15
CA LEU A 43 -13.37 -15.35 20.52
C LEU A 43 -12.74 -14.61 19.35
N GLN A 44 -13.41 -14.60 18.19
CA GLN A 44 -12.88 -13.98 16.97
C GLN A 44 -12.56 -12.49 17.20
N THR A 45 -13.51 -11.72 17.70
CA THR A 45 -13.37 -10.27 17.90
C THR A 45 -12.20 -9.90 18.81
N LEU A 46 -12.01 -10.62 19.92
CA LEU A 46 -10.86 -10.39 20.79
C LEU A 46 -9.54 -10.76 20.12
N THR A 47 -9.55 -11.81 19.30
CA THR A 47 -8.37 -12.25 18.54
C THR A 47 -8.00 -11.23 17.45
N GLU A 48 -8.97 -10.62 16.78
CA GLU A 48 -8.75 -9.51 15.84
C GLU A 48 -8.13 -8.29 16.53
N ILE A 49 -8.68 -7.90 17.69
CA ILE A 49 -8.14 -6.80 18.49
C ILE A 49 -6.70 -7.09 18.91
N ALA A 50 -6.44 -8.30 19.39
CA ALA A 50 -5.10 -8.75 19.79
C ALA A 50 -4.12 -8.74 18.60
N ALA A 51 -4.53 -9.25 17.42
CA ALA A 51 -3.69 -9.23 16.22
C ALA A 51 -3.35 -7.79 15.79
N ARG A 52 -4.33 -6.87 15.85
CA ARG A 52 -4.07 -5.44 15.59
C ARG A 52 -3.18 -4.82 16.65
N ALA A 53 -3.34 -5.17 17.93
CA ALA A 53 -2.49 -4.66 19.00
C ALA A 53 -1.03 -5.11 18.82
N LYS A 54 -0.83 -6.38 18.48
CA LYS A 54 0.49 -6.93 18.17
C LYS A 54 1.12 -6.25 16.96
N TRP A 55 0.35 -6.06 15.87
CA TRP A 55 0.81 -5.31 14.70
C TRP A 55 1.26 -3.89 15.08
N ARG A 56 0.53 -3.21 15.99
CA ARG A 56 0.93 -1.87 16.45
C ARG A 56 2.23 -1.90 17.24
N SER A 57 2.47 -2.94 18.04
CA SER A 57 3.75 -3.10 18.74
C SER A 57 4.88 -3.29 17.76
N GLU A 58 4.76 -4.25 16.84
CA GLU A 58 5.80 -4.52 15.83
C GLU A 58 6.12 -3.28 14.99
N VAL A 59 5.09 -2.57 14.52
CA VAL A 59 5.28 -1.31 13.80
C VAL A 59 5.95 -0.23 14.64
N ARG A 60 5.63 -0.16 15.94
CA ARG A 60 6.27 0.80 16.86
C ARG A 60 7.75 0.47 17.02
N ASP A 61 8.06 -0.81 17.15
CA ASP A 61 9.40 -1.30 17.41
C ASP A 61 10.28 -1.15 16.14
N ASP A 62 9.70 -1.35 14.94
CA ASP A 62 10.41 -1.22 13.66
C ASP A 62 10.52 0.23 13.14
N TYR A 63 9.47 1.04 13.28
CA TYR A 63 9.35 2.33 12.59
C TYR A 63 9.01 3.51 13.50
N GLY A 64 8.64 3.25 14.76
CA GLY A 64 8.29 4.27 15.74
C GLY A 64 6.78 4.53 15.89
N ALA A 65 6.43 5.23 16.97
CA ALA A 65 5.05 5.41 17.41
C ALA A 65 4.14 6.14 16.38
N SER A 66 4.71 7.00 15.53
CA SER A 66 3.96 7.75 14.50
C SER A 66 3.31 6.87 13.44
N PHE A 67 3.82 5.66 13.24
CA PHE A 67 3.39 4.71 12.20
C PHE A 67 2.31 3.72 12.69
N THR A 68 2.07 3.67 14.00
CA THR A 68 1.21 2.67 14.67
C THR A 68 -0.29 2.83 14.41
N ARG A 69 -0.71 3.94 13.78
CA ARG A 69 -2.13 4.22 13.55
C ARG A 69 -2.69 3.30 12.46
N TRP A 70 -3.33 2.20 12.87
CA TRP A 70 -4.01 1.26 11.96
C TRP A 70 -5.00 1.96 11.00
N SER A 71 -5.68 3.02 11.44
CA SER A 71 -6.59 3.79 10.58
C SER A 71 -5.88 4.47 9.39
N ARG A 72 -4.61 4.87 9.57
CA ARG A 72 -3.77 5.51 8.55
C ARG A 72 -2.99 4.52 7.69
N ALA A 73 -2.90 3.27 8.11
CA ALA A 73 -2.24 2.21 7.34
C ALA A 73 -2.92 1.99 5.98
N ARG A 74 -2.19 1.48 4.99
CA ARG A 74 -2.72 1.10 3.68
C ARG A 74 -2.68 -0.41 3.48
N SER A 75 -3.44 -0.91 2.51
CA SER A 75 -3.51 -2.33 2.15
C SER A 75 -3.85 -3.22 3.36
N LYS A 76 -4.78 -2.75 4.20
CA LYS A 76 -5.18 -3.43 5.44
C LYS A 76 -5.87 -4.74 5.12
N THR A 77 -5.37 -5.81 5.71
CA THR A 77 -5.94 -7.15 5.62
C THR A 77 -6.11 -7.68 7.03
N MET A 78 -7.32 -8.13 7.35
CA MET A 78 -7.63 -8.91 8.53
C MET A 78 -8.18 -10.25 8.06
N ARG A 79 -7.50 -11.34 8.37
CA ARG A 79 -7.95 -12.69 8.05
C ARG A 79 -8.08 -13.49 9.33
N CYS A 80 -9.28 -13.96 9.62
CA CYS A 80 -9.53 -14.85 10.73
C CYS A 80 -10.05 -16.18 10.24
N TYR A 81 -9.55 -17.25 10.82
CA TYR A 81 -10.02 -18.60 10.56
C TYR A 81 -10.06 -19.39 11.86
N LYS A 82 -10.97 -20.35 11.90
CA LYS A 82 -11.12 -21.23 13.06
C LYS A 82 -10.19 -22.43 12.87
N VAL A 83 -9.32 -22.66 13.85
CA VAL A 83 -8.38 -23.78 13.85
C VAL A 83 -9.04 -24.98 14.53
N GLN A 84 -8.96 -26.14 13.88
CA GLN A 84 -9.36 -27.43 14.44
C GLN A 84 -8.13 -28.32 14.63
N PRO A 85 -8.08 -29.16 15.69
CA PRO A 85 -9.04 -29.27 16.80
C PRO A 85 -8.93 -28.11 17.81
N GLY A 86 -10.00 -27.83 18.56
CA GLY A 86 -9.96 -26.90 19.70
C GLY A 86 -10.73 -25.59 19.58
N ASN A 87 -11.46 -25.36 18.48
CA ASN A 87 -12.37 -24.21 18.32
C ASN A 87 -11.73 -22.84 18.60
N ARG A 88 -10.42 -22.70 18.37
CA ARG A 88 -9.71 -21.43 18.55
C ARG A 88 -9.76 -20.63 17.27
N TRP A 89 -9.89 -19.32 17.41
CA TRP A 89 -9.71 -18.38 16.31
C TRP A 89 -8.23 -18.06 16.18
N HIS A 90 -7.75 -18.03 14.95
CA HIS A 90 -6.45 -17.48 14.59
C HIS A 90 -6.69 -16.32 13.62
N CYS A 91 -6.14 -15.14 13.95
CA CYS A 91 -6.30 -13.94 13.15
C CYS A 91 -4.95 -13.35 12.78
N LEU A 92 -4.84 -12.93 11.52
CA LEU A 92 -3.68 -12.32 10.89
C LEU A 92 -4.02 -10.89 10.49
N ALA A 93 -3.29 -9.94 11.06
CA ALA A 93 -3.36 -8.52 10.75
C ALA A 93 -2.15 -8.13 9.89
N ARG A 94 -2.39 -7.75 8.64
CA ARG A 94 -1.34 -7.30 7.72
C ARG A 94 -1.68 -5.92 7.17
N ALA A 95 -0.75 -4.98 7.24
CA ALA A 95 -0.92 -3.65 6.66
C ALA A 95 0.42 -2.94 6.44
N ARG A 96 0.42 -1.94 5.56
CA ARG A 96 1.54 -1.00 5.37
C ARG A 96 1.35 0.21 6.28
N PRO A 97 2.21 0.45 7.27
CA PRO A 97 2.04 1.58 8.16
C PRO A 97 2.48 2.88 7.49
N CYS A 98 1.76 3.97 7.75
CA CYS A 98 1.97 5.28 7.14
C CYS A 98 1.73 6.39 8.16
N ASN A 99 2.43 7.53 8.04
CA ASN A 99 2.44 8.63 9.02
C ASN A 99 2.08 9.99 8.41
N PHE A 100 0.93 10.09 7.73
CA PHE A 100 0.37 11.35 7.23
C PHE A 100 -0.77 11.85 8.11
#